data_AF-A0A544Y8Q8-F1
#
_entry.id   AF-A0A544Y8Q8-F1
#
_cell.length_a   1.000
_cell.length_b   1.000
_cell.length_c   1.000
_cell.angle_alpha   90.00
_cell.angle_beta   90.00
_cell.angle_gamma   90.00
#
_symmetry.space_group_name_H-M   'P 1'
#
loop_
_entity.id
_entity.type
_entity.pdbx_description
1 polymer ?
#
loop_
_entity_poly.entity_id
_entity_poly.type
_entity_poly.pdbx_seq_one_letter_code
_entity_poly.pdbx_strand_id
1 'polypeptide(L)'
;MSLHDDLSRLAHEHEDLAEAIDEVLQPVGVLMDRMSWKGPHRDRVQAELGAMRRGTGTVSGSLRERAVLLRGAAAAVPPTPTPGISQPPSPADLVRGVLRQMSPVGPVVSDVLSRYGLL
;
A
#
# COMPACT_ATOMS: atom_id res chain seq x y z
N MET A 1 19.34 10.28 -6.35
CA MET A 1 17.94 10.29 -5.89
C MET A 1 17.93 9.78 -4.46
N SER A 2 17.17 10.41 -3.57
CA SER A 2 17.10 9.97 -2.17
C SER A 2 16.02 8.91 -2.00
N LEU A 3 16.15 8.05 -0.98
CA LEU A 3 15.13 7.05 -0.64
C LEU A 3 13.77 7.70 -0.34
N HIS A 4 13.77 8.93 0.21
CA HIS A 4 12.56 9.71 0.41
C HIS A 4 11.85 10.00 -0.93
N ASP A 5 12.60 10.45 -1.94
CA ASP A 5 12.05 10.78 -3.26
C ASP A 5 11.48 9.55 -3.96
N ASP A 6 12.17 8.41 -3.85
CA ASP A 6 11.73 7.15 -4.46
C ASP A 6 10.44 6.61 -3.82
N LEU A 7 10.32 6.68 -2.49
CA LEU A 7 9.10 6.26 -1.79
C LEU A 7 7.93 7.20 -2.07
N SER A 8 8.18 8.51 -2.10
CA SER A 8 7.19 9.53 -2.44
C SER A 8 6.69 9.38 -3.89
N ARG A 9 7.59 9.04 -4.83
CA ARG A 9 7.23 8.74 -6.22
C ARG A 9 6.39 7.47 -6.33
N LEU A 10 6.82 6.39 -5.68
CA LEU A 10 6.09 5.13 -5.71
C LEU A 10 4.69 5.26 -5.11
N ALA A 11 4.52 6.11 -4.08
CA ALA A 11 3.21 6.40 -3.52
C ALA A 11 2.27 7.08 -4.53
N HIS A 12 2.78 8.06 -5.30
CA HIS A 12 2.00 8.71 -6.36
C HIS A 12 1.62 7.71 -7.46
N GLU A 13 2.57 6.87 -7.92
CA GLU A 13 2.30 5.85 -8.94
C GLU A 13 1.17 4.88 -8.50
N HIS A 14 1.08 4.56 -7.20
CA HIS A 14 -0.01 3.74 -6.66
C HIS A 14 -1.36 4.47 -6.63
N GLU A 15 -1.38 5.78 -6.39
CA GLU A 15 -2.60 6.58 -6.45
C GLU A 15 -3.10 6.76 -7.87
N ASP A 16 -2.20 7.08 -8.81
CA ASP A 16 -2.51 7.20 -10.23
C ASP A 16 -3.10 5.89 -10.78
N LEU A 17 -2.53 4.75 -10.39
CA LEU A 17 -3.05 3.44 -10.78
C LEU A 17 -4.42 3.15 -10.14
N ALA A 18 -4.64 3.55 -8.89
CA ALA A 18 -5.93 3.39 -8.23
C ALA A 18 -7.03 4.20 -8.91
N GLU A 19 -6.72 5.44 -9.32
CA GLU A 19 -7.62 6.31 -10.08
C GLU A 19 -7.92 5.72 -11.46
N ALA A 20 -6.89 5.30 -12.19
CA ALA A 20 -7.06 4.65 -13.50
C ALA A 20 -7.97 3.41 -13.41
N ILE A 21 -7.83 2.58 -12.36
CA ILE A 21 -8.68 1.40 -12.13
C ILE A 21 -10.14 1.78 -11.88
N ASP A 22 -10.40 2.85 -11.14
CA ASP A 22 -11.76 3.31 -10.88
C ASP A 22 -12.44 3.83 -12.16
N GLU A 23 -11.65 4.36 -13.10
CA GLU A 23 -12.14 4.83 -14.40
C GLU A 23 -12.48 3.70 -15.39
N VAL A 24 -11.81 2.54 -15.32
CA VAL A 24 -11.97 1.44 -16.32
C VAL A 24 -13.44 1.05 -16.54
N LEU A 25 -14.24 0.99 -15.48
CA LEU A 25 -15.62 0.50 -15.55
C LEU A 25 -16.67 1.60 -15.69
N GLN A 26 -16.27 2.87 -15.64
CA GLN A 26 -17.19 4.00 -15.76
C GLN A 26 -17.86 4.06 -17.15
N PRO A 27 -17.12 3.95 -18.27
CA PRO A 27 -17.71 4.00 -19.62
C PRO A 27 -18.69 2.86 -19.88
N VAL A 28 -18.42 1.68 -19.33
CA VAL A 28 -19.26 0.49 -19.52
C VAL A 28 -20.60 0.62 -18.79
N GLY A 29 -20.59 1.22 -17.59
CA GLY A 29 -21.82 1.55 -16.87
C GLY A 29 -22.68 2.56 -17.65
N VAL A 30 -22.07 3.64 -18.15
CA VAL A 30 -22.77 4.66 -18.94
C VAL A 30 -23.35 4.07 -20.23
N LEU A 31 -22.62 3.19 -20.91
CA LEU A 31 -23.11 2.52 -22.11
C LEU A 31 -24.30 1.61 -21.80
N MET A 32 -24.26 0.87 -20.68
CA MET A 32 -25.38 0.04 -20.24
C MET A 32 -26.63 0.83 -19.91
N ASP A 33 -26.49 1.99 -19.26
CA ASP A 33 -27.64 2.85 -18.95
C ASP A 33 -28.30 3.43 -20.21
N ARG A 34 -27.49 3.64 -21.27
CA ARG A 34 -27.98 4.11 -22.58
C ARG A 34 -28.63 3.02 -23.41
N MET A 35 -28.11 1.78 -23.33
CA MET A 35 -28.72 0.65 -24.01
C MET A 35 -30.01 0.29 -23.28
N SER A 36 -31.16 0.54 -23.90
CA SER A 36 -32.49 0.15 -23.43
C SER A 36 -32.73 -1.37 -23.51
N TRP A 37 -31.72 -2.14 -23.14
CA TRP A 37 -31.75 -3.60 -23.08
C TRP A 37 -32.70 -4.02 -21.95
N LYS A 38 -33.51 -5.05 -22.18
CA LYS A 38 -34.46 -5.61 -21.21
C LYS A 38 -34.35 -7.13 -21.19
N GLY A 39 -34.76 -7.73 -20.08
CA GLY A 39 -34.83 -9.18 -19.91
C GLY A 39 -33.57 -9.81 -19.29
N PRO A 40 -33.53 -11.16 -19.20
CA PRO A 40 -32.58 -11.89 -18.35
C PRO A 40 -31.10 -11.63 -18.68
N HIS A 41 -30.78 -11.33 -19.94
CA HIS A 41 -29.41 -11.02 -20.36
C HIS A 41 -28.92 -9.69 -19.77
N ARG A 42 -29.80 -8.69 -19.66
CA ARG A 42 -29.48 -7.40 -19.04
C ARG A 42 -29.12 -7.59 -17.57
N ASP A 43 -29.93 -8.36 -16.85
CA ASP A 43 -29.74 -8.60 -15.42
C ASP A 43 -28.43 -9.35 -15.14
N ARG A 44 -28.09 -10.31 -16.01
CA ARG A 44 -26.79 -11.01 -15.93
C ARG A 44 -25.62 -10.06 -16.17
N VAL A 45 -25.65 -9.24 -17.22
CA VAL A 45 -24.56 -8.29 -17.49
C VAL A 45 -24.45 -7.25 -16.36
N GLN A 46 -25.57 -6.77 -15.82
CA GLN A 46 -25.58 -5.85 -14.68
C GLN A 46 -24.97 -6.50 -13.42
N ALA A 47 -25.25 -7.78 -13.18
CA ALA A 47 -24.66 -8.52 -12.07
C ALA A 47 -23.13 -8.69 -12.24
N GLU A 48 -22.67 -9.03 -13.43
CA GLU A 48 -21.24 -9.16 -13.76
C GLU A 48 -20.52 -7.81 -13.60
N LEU A 49 -21.08 -6.71 -14.13
CA LEU A 49 -20.51 -5.37 -13.92
C LEU A 49 -20.49 -4.98 -12.44
N GLY A 50 -21.51 -5.35 -11.68
CA GLY A 50 -21.54 -5.14 -10.24
C GLY A 50 -20.42 -5.92 -9.52
N ALA A 51 -20.15 -7.15 -9.94
CA ALA A 51 -19.04 -7.95 -9.42
C ALA A 51 -17.68 -7.34 -9.80
N MET A 52 -17.52 -6.92 -11.06
CA MET A 52 -16.32 -6.24 -11.53
C MET A 52 -16.07 -4.95 -10.73
N ARG A 53 -17.09 -4.10 -10.53
CA ARG A 53 -16.99 -2.85 -9.73
C ARG A 53 -16.55 -3.10 -8.30
N ARG A 54 -17.05 -4.15 -7.65
CA ARG A 54 -16.61 -4.52 -6.30
C ARG A 54 -15.16 -4.98 -6.32
N GLY A 55 -14.79 -5.83 -7.27
CA GLY A 55 -13.42 -6.32 -7.43
C GLY A 55 -12.42 -5.19 -7.69
N THR A 56 -12.71 -4.29 -8.64
CA THR A 56 -11.87 -3.12 -8.92
C THR A 56 -11.79 -2.19 -7.73
N GLY A 57 -12.90 -1.96 -7.01
CA GLY A 57 -12.91 -1.16 -5.78
C GLY A 57 -12.05 -1.74 -4.66
N THR A 58 -12.00 -3.07 -4.51
CA THR A 58 -11.06 -3.72 -3.57
C THR A 58 -9.60 -3.48 -3.97
N VAL A 59 -9.29 -3.59 -5.26
CA VAL A 59 -7.92 -3.38 -5.78
C VAL A 59 -7.51 -1.91 -5.62
N SER A 60 -8.34 -0.96 -6.05
CA SER A 60 -8.04 0.48 -5.94
C SER A 60 -7.96 0.93 -4.47
N GLY A 61 -8.80 0.37 -3.59
CA GLY A 61 -8.68 0.55 -2.14
C GLY A 61 -7.33 0.09 -1.60
N SER A 62 -6.89 -1.12 -1.95
CA SER A 62 -5.59 -1.66 -1.51
C SER A 62 -4.40 -0.83 -2.02
N LEU A 63 -4.48 -0.31 -3.25
CA LEU A 63 -3.46 0.58 -3.80
C LEU A 63 -3.35 1.90 -3.02
N ARG A 64 -4.49 2.50 -2.66
CA ARG A 64 -4.53 3.72 -1.83
C ARG A 64 -3.96 3.49 -0.43
N GLU A 65 -4.28 2.36 0.19
CA GLU A 65 -3.69 1.98 1.49
C GLU A 65 -2.16 1.86 1.39
N ARG A 66 -1.65 1.24 0.32
CA ARG A 66 -0.21 1.14 0.08
C ARG A 66 0.43 2.52 -0.14
N ALA A 67 -0.22 3.42 -0.88
CA ALA A 67 0.27 4.78 -1.05
C ALA A 67 0.40 5.52 0.28
N VAL A 68 -0.56 5.35 1.21
CA VAL A 68 -0.48 5.91 2.56
C VAL A 68 0.71 5.34 3.34
N LEU A 69 0.93 4.02 3.29
CA LEU A 69 2.08 3.38 3.94
C LEU A 69 3.41 3.85 3.36
N LEU A 70 3.50 4.01 2.04
CA LEU A 70 4.70 4.49 1.35
C LEU A 70 5.02 5.94 1.73
N ARG A 71 4.02 6.81 1.83
CA ARG A 71 4.20 8.18 2.34
C ARG A 71 4.65 8.20 3.80
N GLY A 72 4.06 7.34 4.64
CA GLY A 72 4.50 7.18 6.03
C GLY A 72 5.96 6.75 6.11
N ALA A 73 6.38 5.80 5.27
CA ALA A 73 7.77 5.37 5.17
C ALA A 73 8.69 6.49 4.67
N ALA A 74 8.27 7.24 3.65
CA ALA A 74 9.02 8.40 3.13
C ALA A 74 9.23 9.47 4.22
N ALA A 75 8.21 9.76 5.02
CA ALA A 75 8.30 10.70 6.13
C ALA A 75 9.20 10.22 7.27
N ALA A 76 9.34 8.90 7.44
CA ALA A 76 10.23 8.28 8.41
C ALA A 76 11.69 8.18 7.91
N VAL A 77 11.96 8.49 6.63
CA VAL A 77 13.34 8.56 6.12
C VAL A 77 14.04 9.72 6.82
N PRO A 78 15.12 9.47 7.59
CA PRO A 78 15.85 10.55 8.23
C PRO A 78 16.40 11.49 7.14
N PRO A 79 16.33 12.82 7.35
CA PRO A 79 16.99 13.75 6.45
C PRO A 79 18.46 13.36 6.38
N THR A 80 19.00 13.28 5.15
CA THR A 80 20.43 13.03 4.92
C THR A 80 21.27 13.79 5.94
N PRO A 81 22.19 13.12 6.67
CA PRO A 81 22.86 13.73 7.81
C PRO A 81 23.62 14.97 7.35
N THR A 82 23.28 16.11 7.93
CA THR A 82 24.15 17.29 7.97
C THR A 82 25.50 16.83 8.52
N PRO A 83 26.64 17.14 7.88
CA PRO A 83 27.94 16.75 8.42
C PRO A 83 28.19 17.56 9.69
N GLY A 84 27.86 16.94 10.82
CA GLY A 84 27.99 17.54 12.14
C GLY A 84 26.79 17.22 13.01
N ILE A 85 27.01 16.28 13.95
CA ILE A 85 26.25 16.00 15.18
C ILE A 85 25.62 14.59 15.23
N SER A 86 26.28 13.79 16.08
CA SER A 86 25.81 12.65 16.87
C SER A 86 25.60 11.30 16.18
N GLN A 87 26.66 10.50 16.29
CA GLN A 87 26.73 9.04 16.38
C GLN A 87 25.37 8.30 16.29
N PRO A 88 25.15 7.46 15.26
CA PRO A 88 23.90 6.71 15.14
C PRO A 88 23.71 5.78 16.35
N PRO A 89 22.46 5.58 16.82
CA PRO A 89 22.18 4.61 17.88
C PRO A 89 22.69 3.24 17.46
N SER A 90 23.25 2.49 18.41
CA SER A 90 23.83 1.19 18.10
C SER A 90 22.75 0.29 17.49
N PRO A 91 23.10 -0.57 16.50
CA PRO A 91 22.14 -1.50 15.90
C PRO A 91 21.39 -2.34 16.95
N ALA A 92 22.02 -2.63 18.09
CA ALA A 92 21.43 -3.34 19.21
C ALA A 92 20.25 -2.59 19.86
N ASP A 93 20.32 -1.25 19.95
CA ASP A 93 19.26 -0.43 20.54
C ASP A 93 18.04 -0.34 19.64
N LEU A 94 18.26 -0.29 18.31
CA LEU A 94 17.19 -0.32 17.31
C LEU A 94 16.46 -1.68 17.32
N VAL A 95 17.20 -2.79 17.34
CA VAL A 95 16.61 -4.15 17.41
C VAL A 95 15.81 -4.32 18.69
N ARG A 96 16.32 -3.84 19.83
CA ARG A 96 15.62 -3.90 21.12
C ARG A 96 14.34 -3.03 21.13
N GLY A 97 14.34 -1.89 20.47
CA GLY A 97 13.17 -1.04 20.30
C GLY A 97 12.06 -1.71 19.48
N VAL A 98 12.45 -2.32 18.35
CA VAL A 98 11.53 -3.06 17.46
C VAL A 98 10.94 -4.28 18.17
N LEU A 99 11.76 -5.06 18.89
CA LEU A 99 11.29 -6.22 19.66
C LEU A 99 10.27 -5.84 20.75
N ARG A 100 10.43 -4.67 21.39
CA ARG A 100 9.45 -4.16 22.37
C ARG A 100 8.14 -3.72 21.73
N GLN A 101 8.19 -3.12 20.54
CA GLN A 101 6.99 -2.66 19.83
C GLN A 101 6.17 -3.81 19.24
N MET A 102 6.78 -4.97 18.99
CA MET A 102 6.10 -6.16 18.43
C MET A 102 5.53 -7.10 19.49
N SER A 103 5.38 -6.71 20.76
CA SER A 103 4.71 -7.56 21.76
C SER A 103 3.22 -7.70 21.40
N PRO A 104 2.67 -8.93 21.23
CA PRO A 104 3.09 -10.20 21.85
C PRO A 104 3.95 -11.15 20.97
N VAL A 105 4.34 -10.75 19.76
CA VAL A 105 5.12 -11.57 18.78
C VAL A 105 6.64 -11.46 18.98
N GLY A 106 7.10 -10.52 19.82
CA GLY A 106 8.50 -10.29 20.17
C GLY A 106 9.34 -11.54 20.48
N PRO A 107 8.84 -12.56 21.22
CA PRO A 107 9.60 -13.77 21.51
C PRO A 107 9.93 -14.60 20.26
N VAL A 108 9.00 -14.68 19.30
CA VAL A 108 9.17 -15.47 18.06
C VAL A 108 10.16 -14.79 17.13
N VAL A 109 10.11 -13.46 17.04
CA VAL A 109 11.05 -12.70 16.21
C VAL A 109 12.45 -12.71 16.81
N SER A 110 12.57 -12.71 18.15
CA SER A 110 13.86 -12.85 18.82
C SER A 110 14.53 -14.20 18.52
N ASP A 111 13.79 -15.32 18.52
CA ASP A 111 14.35 -16.64 18.21
C ASP A 111 14.86 -16.72 16.76
N VAL A 112 14.13 -16.12 15.81
CA VAL A 112 14.56 -16.04 14.42
C VAL A 112 15.85 -15.22 14.30
N LEU A 113 15.92 -14.04 14.93
CA LEU A 113 17.11 -13.17 14.86
C LEU A 113 18.35 -13.81 15.49
N SER A 114 18.21 -14.54 16.60
CA SER A 114 19.31 -15.30 17.20
C SER A 114 19.83 -16.43 16.31
N ARG A 115 18.95 -17.12 15.55
CA ARG A 115 19.40 -18.14 14.59
C ARG A 115 20.25 -17.59 13.44
N TYR A 116 20.07 -16.32 13.10
CA TYR A 116 20.86 -15.64 12.07
C TYR A 116 22.02 -14.80 12.65
N GLY A 117 22.31 -14.92 13.96
CA GLY A 117 23.45 -14.26 14.62
C GLY A 117 23.32 -12.74 14.76
N LEU A 118 22.09 -12.22 14.75
CA LEU A 118 21.79 -10.78 14.82
C LEU A 118 21.49 -10.30 16.24
N LEU A 119 21.48 -11.21 17.22
CA LEU A 119 21.33 -11.02 18.66
C LEU A 119 22.33 -11.94 19.37
#